data_AF-A0AAD1WGI3-F1
#
_entry.id   AF-A0AAD1WGI3-F1
#
_cell.length_a   1.000
_cell.length_b   1.000
_cell.length_c   1.000
_cell.angle_alpha   90.00
_cell.angle_beta   90.00
_cell.angle_gamma   90.00
#
_symmetry.space_group_name_H-M   'P 1'
#
loop_
_entity.id
_entity.type
_entity.pdbx_description
1 polymer ?
#
loop_
_entity_poly.entity_id
_entity_poly.type
_entity_poly.pdbx_seq_one_letter_code
_entity_poly.pdbx_strand_id
1 'polypeptide(L)'
;MTSQKLTMVTASKQPNEKTVAKNTISQAELRKMNPVQRARCLAYEQPKKEVATSLVLTNSRIREHTLKCLQETPQTMRDPEQEKQAKVVGQLKAAEARNRIRLMRFRFQCMRAQELNNLISCQPTARDAIRLEALLPRRPITVSPQVSLDRFQQERVEILLEDDRELLISRIH
;
A
#
# COMPACT_ATOMS: atom_id res chain seq x y z
N MET A 1 -13.42 61.77 27.49
CA MET A 1 -11.97 61.77 27.77
C MET A 1 -11.71 60.87 28.96
N THR A 2 -11.22 59.66 28.71
CA THR A 2 -10.78 58.73 29.76
C THR A 2 -9.73 57.82 29.14
N SER A 3 -8.48 58.09 29.47
CA SER A 3 -7.31 57.27 29.13
C SER A 3 -7.39 55.94 29.86
N GLN A 4 -7.13 54.83 29.15
CA GLN A 4 -6.70 53.59 29.79
C GLN A 4 -5.43 53.06 29.14
N LYS A 5 -4.53 52.67 30.03
CA LYS A 5 -3.10 52.45 29.89
C LYS A 5 -2.76 51.19 29.09
N LEU A 6 -1.70 51.34 28.28
CA LEU A 6 -0.76 50.27 27.92
C LEU A 6 -0.40 49.40 29.14
N THR A 7 -0.54 48.09 28.99
CA THR A 7 0.22 47.12 29.80
C THR A 7 0.98 46.21 28.85
N MET A 8 2.30 46.35 28.88
CA MET A 8 3.24 45.51 28.14
C MET A 8 3.27 44.13 28.77
N VAL A 9 2.90 43.11 27.99
CA VAL A 9 3.12 41.71 28.34
C VAL A 9 4.61 41.44 28.21
N THR A 10 5.24 41.20 29.35
CA THR A 10 6.64 40.85 29.49
C THR A 10 6.92 39.50 28.84
N ALA A 11 7.80 39.50 27.85
CA ALA A 11 8.32 38.31 27.20
C ALA A 11 9.12 37.47 28.22
N SER A 12 8.60 36.28 28.55
CA SER A 12 9.33 35.27 29.31
C SER A 12 10.43 34.67 28.43
N LYS A 13 11.66 35.11 28.73
CA LYS A 13 12.89 34.63 28.11
C LYS A 13 13.20 33.22 28.65
N GLN A 14 12.76 32.19 27.91
CA GLN A 14 13.17 30.81 28.15
C GLN A 14 14.69 30.69 27.92
N PRO A 15 15.49 30.20 28.88
CA PRO A 15 16.90 29.93 28.63
C PRO A 15 17.02 28.70 27.72
N ASN A 16 17.69 28.89 26.58
CA ASN A 16 18.12 27.83 25.69
C ASN A 16 19.12 26.92 26.43
N GLU A 17 18.64 25.87 27.09
CA GLU A 17 19.47 24.73 27.46
C GLU A 17 19.82 23.96 26.20
N LYS A 18 20.96 24.31 25.58
CA LYS A 18 21.62 23.46 24.61
C LYS A 18 22.26 22.28 25.34
N THR A 19 21.48 21.28 25.71
CA THR A 19 21.99 19.97 26.12
C THR A 19 22.42 19.20 24.88
N VAL A 20 23.59 19.56 24.33
CA VAL A 20 24.26 18.70 23.35
C VAL A 20 24.89 17.54 24.12
N ALA A 21 24.11 16.48 24.32
CA ALA A 21 24.64 15.20 24.80
C ALA A 21 25.63 14.67 23.75
N LYS A 22 26.93 14.86 24.01
CA LYS A 22 28.01 14.32 23.19
C LYS A 22 28.18 12.82 23.46
N ASN A 23 27.22 12.01 23.01
CA ASN A 23 27.36 10.55 22.97
C ASN A 23 27.87 10.12 21.58
N THR A 24 29.01 10.65 21.16
CA THR A 24 29.72 10.14 19.98
C THR A 24 30.45 8.86 20.38
N ILE A 25 29.74 7.72 20.26
CA ILE A 25 30.33 6.38 20.37
C ILE A 25 31.39 6.25 19.28
N SER A 26 32.61 5.83 19.65
CA SER A 26 33.71 5.76 18.70
C SER A 26 33.47 4.69 17.64
N GLN A 27 34.03 4.85 16.44
CA GLN A 27 33.86 3.87 15.35
C GLN A 27 34.40 2.48 15.72
N ALA A 28 35.35 2.40 16.66
CA ALA A 28 35.87 1.16 17.21
C ALA A 28 34.85 0.45 18.13
N GLU A 29 34.08 1.20 18.91
CA GLU A 29 33.01 0.67 19.77
C GLU A 29 31.79 0.25 18.95
N LEU A 30 31.44 1.00 17.90
CA LEU A 30 30.40 0.63 16.94
C LEU A 30 30.66 -0.73 16.29
N ARG A 31 31.92 -1.04 15.96
CA ARG A 31 32.33 -2.32 15.37
C ARG A 31 32.21 -3.50 16.34
N LYS A 32 32.31 -3.27 17.65
CA LYS A 32 32.16 -4.29 18.69
C LYS A 32 30.70 -4.62 19.02
N MET A 33 29.76 -3.73 18.69
CA MET A 33 28.33 -3.95 18.95
C MET A 33 27.67 -4.89 17.93
N ASN A 34 26.62 -5.58 18.39
CA ASN A 34 25.70 -6.34 17.54
C ASN A 34 25.10 -5.44 16.43
N PRO A 35 24.96 -5.92 15.18
CA PRO A 35 24.33 -5.20 14.06
C PRO A 35 23.06 -4.41 14.41
N VAL A 36 22.16 -4.96 15.23
CA VAL A 36 20.90 -4.28 15.60
C VAL A 36 21.14 -3.07 16.49
N GLN A 37 22.06 -3.17 17.45
CA GLN A 37 22.41 -2.06 18.35
C GLN A 37 23.19 -0.98 17.60
N ARG A 38 24.10 -1.38 16.71
CA ARG A 38 24.84 -0.48 15.82
C ARG A 38 23.89 0.34 14.95
N ALA A 39 22.87 -0.29 14.35
CA ALA A 39 21.87 0.40 13.55
C ALA A 39 21.08 1.43 14.38
N ARG A 40 20.68 1.09 15.61
CA ARG A 40 20.00 2.04 16.52
C ARG A 40 20.88 3.24 16.84
N CYS A 41 22.16 3.03 17.13
CA CYS A 41 23.08 4.14 17.43
C CYS A 41 23.26 5.07 16.22
N LEU A 42 23.44 4.52 15.01
CA LEU A 42 23.62 5.31 13.78
C LEU A 42 22.37 6.09 13.39
N ALA A 43 21.17 5.60 13.72
CA ALA A 43 19.91 6.27 13.40
C ALA A 43 19.74 7.63 14.11
N TYR A 44 20.37 7.81 15.28
CA TYR A 44 20.31 9.05 16.07
C TYR A 44 21.60 9.87 15.98
N GLU A 45 22.59 9.42 15.21
CA GLU A 45 23.82 10.17 15.00
C GLU A 45 23.54 11.39 14.12
N GLN A 46 23.98 12.57 14.56
CA GLN A 46 23.84 13.77 13.75
C GLN A 46 24.74 13.69 12.52
N PRO A 47 24.21 14.01 11.32
CA PRO A 47 25.01 13.97 10.10
C PRO A 47 26.20 14.91 10.21
N LYS A 48 27.33 14.52 9.63
CA LYS A 48 28.52 15.37 9.52
C LYS A 48 28.15 16.69 8.82
N LYS A 49 28.84 17.77 9.15
CA LYS A 49 28.52 19.13 8.67
C LYS A 49 28.36 19.21 7.14
N GLU A 50 29.22 18.55 6.38
CA GLU A 50 29.13 18.49 4.91
C GLU A 50 27.84 17.81 4.42
N VAL A 51 27.47 16.68 5.02
CA VAL A 51 26.24 15.95 4.72
C VAL A 51 25.02 16.78 5.11
N ALA A 52 25.06 17.46 6.26
CA ALA A 52 23.99 18.35 6.70
C ALA A 52 23.77 19.51 5.71
N THR A 53 24.84 20.13 5.21
CA THR A 53 24.71 21.20 4.19
C THR A 53 24.13 20.69 2.88
N SER A 54 24.53 19.49 2.45
CA SER A 54 23.99 18.84 1.25
C SER A 54 22.50 18.51 1.40
N LEU A 55 22.08 18.02 2.58
CA LEU A 55 20.67 17.77 2.90
C LEU A 55 19.82 19.04 2.87
N VAL A 56 20.35 20.17 3.35
CA VAL A 56 19.63 21.45 3.31
C VAL A 56 19.46 21.92 1.86
N LEU A 57 20.52 21.82 1.05
CA LEU A 57 20.49 22.18 -0.38
C LEU A 57 19.52 21.31 -1.18
N THR A 58 19.53 19.99 -0.98
CA THR A 58 18.60 19.09 -1.67
C THR A 58 17.16 19.35 -1.27
N ASN A 59 16.90 19.55 0.03
CA ASN A 59 15.56 19.89 0.51
C ASN A 59 15.08 21.24 -0.04
N SER A 60 15.94 22.26 -0.16
CA SER A 60 15.59 23.53 -0.80
C SER A 60 15.19 23.32 -2.26
N ARG A 61 16.00 22.56 -3.02
CA ARG A 61 15.73 22.26 -4.43
C ARG A 61 14.41 21.48 -4.61
N ILE A 62 14.16 20.50 -3.76
CA ILE A 62 12.90 19.73 -3.80
C ILE A 62 11.72 20.64 -3.51
N ARG A 63 11.82 21.50 -2.49
CA ARG A 63 10.77 22.47 -2.15
C ARG A 63 10.51 23.45 -3.30
N GLU A 64 11.56 24.03 -3.87
CA GLU A 64 11.47 24.92 -5.03
C GLU A 64 10.83 24.22 -6.22
N HIS A 65 11.23 22.98 -6.51
CA HIS A 65 10.63 22.18 -7.58
C HIS A 65 9.15 21.91 -7.31
N THR A 66 8.77 21.52 -6.09
CA THR A 66 7.36 21.31 -5.74
C THR A 66 6.55 22.61 -5.86
N LEU A 67 7.10 23.75 -5.44
CA LEU A 67 6.43 25.04 -5.57
C LEU A 67 6.27 25.46 -7.03
N LYS A 68 7.28 25.22 -7.87
CA LYS A 68 7.20 25.47 -9.32
C LYS A 68 6.16 24.58 -9.99
N CYS A 69 6.14 23.28 -9.70
CA CYS A 69 5.10 22.39 -10.22
C CYS A 69 3.68 22.82 -9.78
N LEU A 70 3.53 23.31 -8.55
CA LEU A 70 2.25 23.84 -8.04
C LEU A 70 1.85 25.17 -8.69
N GLN A 71 2.81 26.01 -9.09
CA GLN A 71 2.57 27.27 -9.81
C GLN A 71 2.31 27.06 -11.30
N GLU A 72 2.97 26.09 -11.92
CA GLU A 72 2.82 25.74 -13.33
C GLU A 72 1.55 24.94 -13.61
N THR A 73 1.01 24.24 -12.61
CA THR A 73 -0.39 23.83 -12.67
C THR A 73 -1.24 25.08 -12.47
N PRO A 74 -1.96 25.60 -13.47
CA PRO A 74 -3.06 26.49 -13.15
C PRO A 74 -3.89 25.77 -12.11
N GLN A 75 -4.16 26.43 -10.97
CA GLN A 75 -5.25 26.06 -10.10
C GLN A 75 -6.53 26.25 -10.91
N THR A 76 -6.75 25.37 -11.89
CA THR A 76 -8.05 25.14 -12.47
C THR A 76 -8.85 24.75 -11.25
N MET A 77 -9.69 25.66 -10.77
CA MET A 77 -10.78 25.37 -9.86
C MET A 77 -11.58 24.27 -10.56
N ARG A 78 -11.15 23.03 -10.35
CA ARG A 78 -11.69 21.89 -11.05
C ARG A 78 -13.08 21.78 -10.47
N ASP A 79 -14.06 21.98 -11.34
CA ASP A 79 -15.45 21.93 -10.94
C ASP A 79 -15.66 20.61 -10.15
N PRO A 80 -16.19 20.67 -8.92
CA PRO A 80 -16.43 19.47 -8.12
C PRO A 80 -17.28 18.43 -8.90
N GLU A 81 -18.10 18.87 -9.86
CA GLU A 81 -18.83 17.97 -10.75
C GLU A 81 -17.91 17.22 -11.72
N GLN A 82 -16.92 17.89 -12.32
CA GLN A 82 -15.94 17.25 -13.19
C GLN A 82 -15.07 16.23 -12.43
N GLU A 83 -14.75 16.50 -11.17
CA GLU A 83 -14.00 15.55 -10.35
C GLU A 83 -14.84 14.30 -10.04
N LYS A 84 -16.12 14.48 -9.71
CA LYS A 84 -17.06 13.36 -9.52
C LYS A 84 -17.21 12.54 -10.79
N GLN A 85 -17.38 13.20 -11.94
CA GLN A 85 -17.46 12.54 -13.24
C GLN A 85 -16.17 11.78 -13.56
N ALA A 86 -15.00 12.38 -13.34
CA ALA A 86 -13.71 11.72 -13.56
C ALA A 86 -13.53 10.47 -12.68
N LYS A 87 -13.98 10.51 -11.42
CA LYS A 87 -13.96 9.35 -10.51
C LYS A 87 -14.85 8.23 -11.04
N VAL A 88 -16.09 8.54 -11.44
CA VAL A 88 -17.02 7.54 -12.01
C VAL A 88 -16.45 6.94 -13.29
N VAL A 89 -15.92 7.77 -14.20
CA VAL A 89 -15.26 7.30 -15.43
C VAL A 89 -14.06 6.40 -15.11
N GLY A 90 -13.25 6.74 -14.10
CA GLY A 90 -12.14 5.92 -13.64
C GLY A 90 -12.58 4.55 -13.12
N GLN A 91 -13.64 4.52 -12.32
CA GLN A 91 -14.24 3.28 -11.82
C GLN A 91 -14.79 2.41 -12.96
N LEU A 92 -15.52 3.01 -13.89
CA LEU A 92 -16.07 2.31 -15.06
C LEU A 92 -14.96 1.72 -15.94
N LYS A 93 -13.91 2.49 -16.23
CA LYS A 93 -12.74 2.01 -16.98
C LYS A 93 -12.02 0.87 -16.26
N ALA A 94 -11.87 0.96 -14.94
CA ALA A 94 -11.26 -0.10 -14.15
C ALA A 94 -12.12 -1.38 -14.18
N ALA A 95 -13.44 -1.24 -14.05
CA ALA A 95 -14.38 -2.36 -14.15
C ALA A 95 -14.33 -3.00 -15.54
N GLU A 96 -14.29 -2.20 -16.60
CA GLU A 96 -14.15 -2.68 -17.98
C GLU A 96 -12.84 -3.45 -18.20
N ALA A 97 -11.70 -2.89 -17.76
CA ALA A 97 -10.40 -3.54 -17.87
C ALA A 97 -10.38 -4.90 -17.13
N ARG A 98 -10.94 -4.95 -15.92
CA ARG A 98 -11.10 -6.20 -15.16
C ARG A 98 -11.97 -7.20 -15.92
N ASN A 99 -13.10 -6.76 -16.46
CA ASN A 99 -13.99 -7.65 -17.22
C ASN A 99 -13.33 -8.15 -18.50
N ARG A 100 -12.55 -7.32 -19.20
CA ARG A 100 -11.76 -7.72 -20.38
C ARG A 100 -10.75 -8.82 -20.04
N ILE A 101 -10.00 -8.66 -18.95
CA ILE A 101 -9.06 -9.69 -18.48
C ILE A 101 -9.80 -10.97 -18.12
N ARG A 102 -10.93 -10.86 -17.41
CA ARG A 102 -11.76 -12.02 -17.05
C ARG A 102 -12.25 -12.77 -18.28
N LEU A 103 -12.78 -12.05 -19.28
CA LEU A 103 -13.27 -12.65 -20.52
C LEU A 103 -12.13 -13.30 -21.32
N MET A 104 -10.96 -12.66 -21.38
CA MET A 104 -9.78 -13.24 -22.03
C MET A 104 -9.36 -14.55 -21.35
N ARG A 105 -9.28 -14.56 -20.01
CA ARG A 105 -8.96 -15.77 -19.23
C ARG A 105 -9.98 -16.87 -19.45
N PHE A 106 -11.27 -16.52 -19.44
CA PHE A 106 -12.34 -17.47 -19.71
C PHE A 106 -12.22 -18.07 -21.12
N ARG A 107 -12.05 -17.23 -22.15
CA ARG A 107 -11.85 -17.69 -23.53
C ARG A 107 -10.64 -18.62 -23.66
N PHE A 108 -9.51 -18.25 -23.05
CA PHE A 108 -8.33 -19.11 -23.02
C PHE A 108 -8.61 -20.47 -22.37
N GLN A 109 -9.32 -20.48 -21.24
CA GLN A 109 -9.70 -21.73 -20.57
C GLN A 109 -10.61 -22.59 -21.43
N CYS A 110 -11.60 -22.00 -22.11
CA CYS A 110 -12.48 -22.70 -23.04
C CYS A 110 -11.71 -23.28 -24.23
N MET A 111 -10.86 -22.48 -24.88
CA MET A 111 -10.06 -22.92 -26.02
C MET A 111 -9.10 -24.04 -25.61
N ARG A 112 -8.36 -23.87 -24.51
CA ARG A 112 -7.47 -24.89 -23.98
C ARG A 112 -8.21 -26.19 -23.66
N ALA A 113 -9.42 -26.09 -23.09
CA ALA A 113 -10.25 -27.26 -22.82
C ALA A 113 -10.62 -28.00 -24.11
N GLN A 114 -11.03 -27.26 -25.14
CA GLN A 114 -11.38 -27.81 -26.44
C GLN A 114 -10.18 -28.46 -27.13
N GLU A 115 -9.02 -27.80 -27.12
CA GLU A 115 -7.78 -28.33 -27.69
C GLU A 115 -7.34 -29.63 -27.00
N LEU A 116 -7.37 -29.67 -25.67
CA LEU A 116 -7.04 -30.87 -24.92
C LEU A 116 -8.00 -32.03 -25.24
N ASN A 117 -9.31 -31.74 -25.30
CA ASN A 117 -10.30 -32.75 -25.66
C ASN A 117 -10.07 -33.28 -27.09
N ASN A 118 -9.73 -32.39 -28.03
CA ASN A 118 -9.40 -32.81 -29.39
C ASN A 118 -8.13 -33.68 -29.41
N LEU A 119 -7.07 -33.29 -28.69
CA LEU A 119 -5.84 -34.08 -28.59
C LEU A 119 -6.08 -35.48 -28.02
N ILE A 120 -6.90 -35.60 -26.99
CA ILE A 120 -7.29 -36.90 -26.40
C ILE A 120 -8.11 -37.72 -27.41
N SER A 121 -9.05 -37.09 -28.11
CA SER A 121 -9.92 -37.75 -29.09
C SER A 121 -9.17 -38.24 -30.33
N CYS A 122 -8.07 -37.57 -30.70
CA CYS A 122 -7.24 -37.94 -31.84
C CYS A 122 -6.19 -39.02 -31.52
N GLN A 123 -6.14 -39.55 -30.29
CA GLN A 123 -5.19 -40.61 -29.97
C GLN A 123 -5.53 -41.92 -30.71
N PRO A 124 -4.52 -42.68 -31.17
CA PRO A 124 -4.75 -43.88 -31.99
C PRO A 124 -5.36 -45.04 -31.18
N THR A 125 -5.15 -45.07 -29.86
CA THR A 125 -5.72 -46.10 -28.97
C THR A 125 -6.33 -45.47 -27.73
N ALA A 126 -7.35 -46.14 -27.17
CA ALA A 126 -7.97 -45.71 -25.91
C ALA A 126 -6.96 -45.70 -24.74
N ARG A 127 -5.98 -46.61 -24.75
CA ARG A 127 -4.93 -46.65 -23.72
C ARG A 127 -4.03 -45.41 -23.78
N ASP A 128 -3.70 -44.94 -24.98
CA ASP A 128 -2.91 -43.72 -25.16
C ASP A 128 -3.71 -42.47 -24.77
N ALA A 129 -5.01 -42.42 -25.08
CA ALA A 129 -5.92 -41.37 -24.62
C ALA A 129 -5.94 -41.24 -23.09
N ILE A 130 -6.13 -42.36 -22.38
CA ILE A 130 -6.16 -42.41 -20.91
C ILE A 130 -4.80 -42.02 -20.33
N ARG A 131 -3.70 -42.50 -20.93
CA ARG A 131 -2.34 -42.15 -20.47
C ARG A 131 -2.07 -40.66 -20.66
N LEU A 132 -2.48 -40.08 -21.80
CA LEU A 132 -2.34 -38.65 -22.05
C LEU A 132 -3.16 -37.85 -21.03
N GLU A 133 -4.42 -38.20 -20.79
CA GLU A 133 -5.28 -37.55 -19.81
C GLU A 133 -4.67 -37.60 -18.40
N ALA A 134 -4.08 -38.72 -18.00
CA ALA A 134 -3.45 -38.89 -16.68
C ALA A 134 -2.22 -37.99 -16.48
N LEU A 135 -1.53 -37.60 -17.55
CA LEU A 135 -0.38 -36.70 -17.51
C LEU A 135 -0.78 -35.22 -17.50
N LEU A 136 -2.05 -34.90 -17.82
CA LEU A 136 -2.53 -33.53 -17.80
C LEU A 136 -2.77 -33.04 -16.36
N PRO A 137 -2.45 -31.77 -16.06
CA PRO A 137 -2.83 -31.18 -14.79
C PRO A 137 -4.34 -31.26 -14.59
N ARG A 138 -4.78 -31.95 -13.54
CA ARG A 138 -6.19 -31.99 -13.15
C ARG A 138 -6.65 -30.56 -12.88
N ARG A 139 -7.80 -30.17 -13.45
CA ARG A 139 -8.37 -28.85 -13.17
C ARG A 139 -8.61 -28.76 -11.66
N PRO A 140 -8.12 -27.70 -10.98
CA PRO A 140 -8.51 -27.48 -9.61
C PRO A 140 -10.02 -27.32 -9.60
N ILE A 141 -10.71 -28.25 -8.93
CA ILE A 141 -12.11 -28.06 -8.61
C ILE A 141 -12.09 -26.87 -7.66
N THR A 142 -12.46 -25.70 -8.15
CA THR A 142 -12.68 -24.53 -7.30
C THR A 142 -13.98 -24.78 -6.55
N VAL A 143 -13.96 -25.74 -5.63
CA VAL A 143 -14.86 -25.69 -4.49
C VAL A 143 -14.32 -24.52 -3.69
N SER A 144 -14.78 -23.30 -4.01
CA SER A 144 -14.76 -22.27 -2.98
C SER A 144 -15.39 -22.94 -1.76
N PRO A 145 -14.76 -22.92 -0.58
CA PRO A 145 -15.50 -23.19 0.63
C PRO A 145 -16.67 -22.24 0.54
N GLN A 146 -17.86 -22.76 0.25
CA GLN A 146 -19.04 -21.94 0.33
C GLN A 146 -19.07 -21.61 1.81
N VAL A 147 -18.67 -20.38 2.15
CA VAL A 147 -19.05 -19.80 3.42
C VAL A 147 -20.57 -19.80 3.32
N SER A 148 -21.17 -20.87 3.83
CA SER A 148 -22.58 -21.19 3.69
C SER A 148 -23.44 -20.29 4.57
N LEU A 149 -22.81 -19.32 5.23
CA LEU A 149 -23.45 -18.36 6.10
C LEU A 149 -23.75 -17.10 5.29
N ASP A 150 -25.05 -16.86 5.11
CA ASP A 150 -25.57 -15.58 4.66
C ASP A 150 -25.16 -14.45 5.63
N ARG A 151 -25.14 -13.21 5.18
CA ARG A 151 -24.65 -12.05 5.97
C ARG A 151 -25.34 -11.95 7.33
N PHE A 152 -26.64 -12.21 7.38
CA PHE A 152 -27.40 -12.24 8.63
C PHE A 152 -27.01 -13.39 9.56
N GLN A 153 -26.62 -14.53 8.99
CA GLN A 153 -26.14 -15.66 9.76
C GLN A 153 -24.73 -15.40 10.31
N GLN A 154 -23.89 -14.68 9.54
CA GLN A 154 -22.57 -14.23 10.00
C GLN A 154 -22.71 -13.26 11.17
N GLU A 155 -23.54 -12.22 11.03
CA GLU A 155 -23.79 -11.23 12.08
C GLU A 155 -24.39 -11.88 13.33
N ARG A 156 -25.30 -12.86 13.18
CA ARG A 156 -25.86 -13.58 14.32
C ARG A 156 -24.82 -14.45 15.04
N VAL A 157 -23.90 -15.06 14.30
CA VAL A 157 -22.79 -15.84 14.89
C VAL A 157 -21.81 -14.91 15.60
N GLU A 158 -21.50 -13.75 15.04
CA GLU A 158 -20.65 -12.73 15.70
C GLU A 158 -21.24 -12.26 17.03
N ILE A 159 -22.55 -11.99 17.07
CA ILE A 159 -23.27 -11.63 18.30
C ILE A 159 -23.22 -12.78 19.33
N LEU A 160 -23.42 -14.02 18.89
CA LEU A 160 -23.39 -15.20 19.76
C LEU A 160 -21.99 -15.52 20.29
N LEU A 161 -20.95 -15.14 19.57
CA LEU A 161 -19.55 -15.36 19.94
C LEU A 161 -18.94 -14.18 20.71
N GLU A 162 -19.69 -13.09 20.92
CA GLU A 162 -19.24 -11.88 21.62
C GLU A 162 -17.88 -11.37 21.09
N ASP A 163 -17.67 -11.48 19.76
CA ASP A 163 -16.41 -11.09 19.14
C ASP A 163 -16.35 -9.56 18.97
N ASP A 164 -16.25 -8.84 20.09
CA ASP A 164 -16.19 -7.37 20.17
C ASP A 164 -14.97 -6.78 19.43
N ARG A 165 -14.03 -7.62 19.00
CA ARG A 165 -12.74 -7.21 18.42
C ARG A 165 -12.61 -7.50 16.93
N GLU A 166 -13.66 -8.01 16.27
CA GLU A 166 -13.68 -8.36 14.85
C GLU A 166 -12.48 -9.24 14.41
N LEU A 167 -11.97 -10.11 15.29
CA LEU A 167 -10.69 -10.82 15.04
C LEU A 167 -10.85 -12.03 14.11
N LEU A 168 -12.07 -12.58 13.99
CA LEU A 168 -12.29 -13.84 13.29
C LEU A 168 -12.58 -13.69 11.79
N ILE A 169 -12.91 -12.49 11.31
CA ILE A 169 -13.11 -12.24 9.87
C ILE A 169 -12.13 -11.17 9.42
N SER A 170 -11.00 -11.60 8.84
CA SER A 170 -10.07 -10.73 8.14
C SER A 170 -10.79 -10.00 7.01
N ARG A 171 -11.26 -8.77 7.26
CA ARG A 171 -11.73 -7.83 6.23
C ARG A 171 -10.50 -7.35 5.45
N ILE A 172 -10.05 -8.16 4.50
CA ILE A 172 -9.09 -7.70 3.49
C ILE A 172 -9.88 -6.76 2.56
N HIS A 173 -9.70 -5.45 2.76
CA HIS A 173 -10.17 -4.40 1.86
C HIS A 173 -9.40 -4.39 0.54
#